data_AF-A0A434GQ14-F1
#
_entry.id   AF-A0A434GQ14-F1
#
_cell.length_a   1.000
_cell.length_b   1.000
_cell.length_c   1.000
_cell.angle_alpha   90.00
_cell.angle_beta   90.00
_cell.angle_gamma   90.00
#
_symmetry.space_group_name_H-M   'P 1'
#
loop_
_entity.id
_entity.type
_entity.pdbx_description
1 polymer ?
#
loop_
_entity_poly.entity_id
_entity_poly.type
_entity_poly.pdbx_seq_one_letter_code
_entity_poly.pdbx_strand_id
1 'polypeptide(L)'
;FMASVVFSHIAAAGRNDLQAWHFGGVGLGIAASAAMMAVLVAEHSGWAAGWLWSAAISACGFVLVALLVNEGPLGNGEVPREPALRMDRSLVKVIIAYGLFGFGYVVTATFLVAIVRQGGGSRIFEAMVWMVAGLAGFPSVWFWQKIAARTGLYAAYALACFIEVAGVTASVAIGGATGPLLAGVLLGGTFIAITAFGLQAARQQAPSAPRRIFALMTAAFGLGQIIGPVAAGFLAQMSGDFFLASITAAIVLVVSGAITWSAAPKSP
;
A
#
# COMPACT_ATOMS: atom_id res chain seq x y z
N PHE A 1 1.66 16.70 7.08
CA PHE A 1 1.67 18.14 6.77
C PHE A 1 1.09 18.42 5.38
N MET A 2 1.69 17.94 4.28
CA MET A 2 1.11 18.15 2.93
C MET A 2 -0.27 17.48 2.73
N ALA A 3 -0.44 16.25 3.19
CA ALA A 3 -1.75 15.58 3.12
C ALA A 3 -2.85 16.34 3.89
N SER A 4 -2.52 17.02 5.01
CA SER A 4 -3.50 17.84 5.74
C SER A 4 -3.85 19.15 5.00
N VAL A 5 -2.88 19.77 4.32
CA VAL A 5 -3.15 20.90 3.42
C VAL A 5 -4.08 20.45 2.29
N VAL A 6 -3.70 19.41 1.56
CA VAL A 6 -4.45 18.92 0.39
C VAL A 6 -5.85 18.45 0.78
N PHE A 7 -5.99 17.63 1.82
CA PHE A 7 -7.29 17.10 2.22
C PHE A 7 -8.23 18.16 2.82
N SER A 8 -7.72 19.18 3.50
CA SER A 8 -8.56 20.27 4.02
C SER A 8 -9.18 21.10 2.89
N HIS A 9 -8.39 21.45 1.87
CA HIS A 9 -8.90 22.15 0.68
C HIS A 9 -9.83 21.31 -0.17
N ILE A 10 -9.50 20.02 -0.37
CA ILE A 10 -10.38 19.09 -1.10
C ILE A 10 -11.74 18.94 -0.39
N ALA A 11 -11.73 18.82 0.94
CA ALA A 11 -12.95 18.74 1.74
C ALA A 11 -13.76 20.04 1.65
N ALA A 12 -13.12 21.20 1.74
CA ALA A 12 -13.77 22.50 1.59
C ALA A 12 -14.39 22.69 0.19
N ALA A 13 -13.75 22.17 -0.85
CA ALA A 13 -14.26 22.20 -2.22
C ALA A 13 -15.38 21.16 -2.49
N GLY A 14 -15.71 20.28 -1.52
CA GLY A 14 -16.68 19.20 -1.71
C GLY A 14 -16.24 18.10 -2.69
N ARG A 15 -14.95 18.07 -3.07
CA ARG A 15 -14.40 17.22 -4.14
C ARG A 15 -13.66 16.01 -3.60
N ASN A 16 -14.30 15.23 -2.72
CA ASN A 16 -13.66 14.06 -2.09
C ASN A 16 -13.18 12.99 -3.09
N ASP A 17 -13.66 13.02 -4.34
CA ASP A 17 -13.15 12.24 -5.46
C ASP A 17 -11.67 12.51 -5.76
N LEU A 18 -11.18 13.71 -5.46
CA LEU A 18 -9.79 14.11 -5.69
C LEU A 18 -8.79 13.49 -4.72
N GLN A 19 -9.25 12.96 -3.58
CA GLN A 19 -8.36 12.29 -2.62
C GLN A 19 -7.74 11.03 -3.24
N ALA A 20 -8.45 10.35 -4.15
CA ALA A 20 -7.94 9.18 -4.85
C ALA A 20 -6.69 9.51 -5.70
N TRP A 21 -6.66 10.68 -6.34
CA TRP A 21 -5.52 11.12 -7.15
C TRP A 21 -4.29 11.44 -6.32
N HIS A 22 -4.47 11.94 -5.09
CA HIS A 22 -3.35 12.13 -4.16
C HIS A 22 -2.62 10.81 -3.89
N PHE A 23 -3.37 9.73 -3.66
CA PHE A 23 -2.78 8.40 -3.47
C PHE A 23 -2.26 7.77 -4.77
N GLY A 24 -2.82 8.13 -5.93
CA GLY A 24 -2.32 7.72 -7.25
C GLY A 24 -0.87 8.12 -7.52
N GLY A 25 -0.38 9.19 -6.86
CA GLY A 25 1.02 9.60 -6.90
C GLY A 25 2.00 8.50 -6.45
N VAL A 26 1.59 7.60 -5.55
CA VAL A 26 2.40 6.45 -5.12
C VAL A 26 2.64 5.50 -6.30
N GLY A 27 1.58 5.12 -7.01
CA GLY A 27 1.68 4.26 -8.19
C GLY A 27 2.51 4.89 -9.31
N LEU A 28 2.31 6.19 -9.58
CA LEU A 28 3.10 6.92 -10.55
C LEU A 28 4.59 6.99 -10.17
N GLY A 29 4.90 7.19 -8.89
CA GLY A 29 6.28 7.18 -8.39
C GLY A 29 6.97 5.81 -8.54
N ILE A 30 6.22 4.72 -8.31
CA ILE A 30 6.71 3.35 -8.56
C ILE A 30 6.98 3.15 -10.06
N ALA A 31 6.04 3.54 -10.93
CA ALA A 31 6.22 3.41 -12.38
C ALA A 31 7.41 4.24 -12.90
N ALA A 32 7.51 5.50 -12.47
CA ALA A 32 8.61 6.39 -12.87
C ALA A 32 9.98 5.88 -12.39
N SER A 33 10.07 5.43 -11.14
CA SER A 33 11.32 4.87 -10.61
C SER A 33 11.68 3.53 -11.27
N ALA A 34 10.69 2.70 -11.63
CA ALA A 34 10.90 1.49 -12.41
C ALA A 34 11.41 1.78 -13.83
N ALA A 35 10.85 2.77 -14.54
CA ALA A 35 11.36 3.20 -15.85
C ALA A 35 12.80 3.67 -15.76
N MET A 36 13.10 4.54 -14.78
CA MET A 36 14.45 5.01 -14.51
C MET A 36 15.40 3.83 -14.25
N MET A 37 15.01 2.88 -13.41
CA MET A 37 15.83 1.69 -13.14
C MET A 37 16.05 0.82 -14.39
N ALA A 38 15.06 0.67 -15.25
CA ALA A 38 15.21 -0.06 -16.51
C ALA A 38 16.26 0.57 -17.42
N VAL A 39 16.26 1.91 -17.55
CA VAL A 39 17.27 2.66 -18.32
C VAL A 39 18.66 2.49 -17.71
N LEU A 40 18.80 2.71 -16.40
CA LEU A 40 20.10 2.60 -15.72
C LEU A 40 20.69 1.19 -15.81
N VAL A 41 19.85 0.16 -15.71
CA VAL A 41 20.28 -1.23 -15.89
C VAL A 41 20.72 -1.50 -17.33
N ALA A 42 20.00 -0.99 -18.33
CA ALA A 42 20.35 -1.14 -19.74
C ALA A 42 21.69 -0.45 -20.07
N GLU A 43 21.97 0.68 -19.44
CA GLU A 43 23.23 1.42 -19.58
C GLU A 43 24.37 0.85 -18.71
N HIS A 44 24.15 -0.27 -18.01
CA HIS A 44 25.13 -0.89 -17.11
C HIS A 44 25.63 0.08 -16.02
N SER A 45 24.78 1.02 -15.61
CA SER A 45 25.09 1.99 -14.57
C SER A 45 25.31 1.32 -13.22
N GLY A 46 26.23 1.87 -12.42
CA GLY A 46 26.46 1.42 -11.05
C GLY A 46 25.29 1.73 -10.12
N TRP A 47 25.22 1.03 -8.99
CA TRP A 47 24.15 1.21 -7.98
C TRP A 47 24.03 2.65 -7.45
N ALA A 48 25.14 3.41 -7.43
CA ALA A 48 25.16 4.81 -7.01
C ALA A 48 24.32 5.71 -7.94
N ALA A 49 24.26 5.42 -9.24
CA ALA A 49 23.45 6.18 -10.19
C ALA A 49 21.95 6.09 -9.84
N GLY A 50 21.49 4.91 -9.39
CA GLY A 50 20.10 4.72 -8.94
C GLY A 50 19.74 5.64 -7.78
N TRP A 51 20.64 5.82 -6.80
CA TRP A 51 20.45 6.76 -5.69
C TRP A 51 20.44 8.21 -6.15
N LEU A 52 21.41 8.60 -6.98
CA LEU A 52 21.54 9.98 -7.46
C LEU A 52 20.34 10.41 -8.30
N TRP A 53 19.89 9.57 -9.23
CA TRP A 53 18.70 9.87 -10.05
C TRP A 53 17.41 9.85 -9.24
N SER A 54 17.27 8.94 -8.26
CA SER A 54 16.14 8.97 -7.32
C SER A 54 16.12 10.27 -6.52
N ALA A 55 17.27 10.75 -6.07
CA ALA A 55 17.39 12.02 -5.36
C ALA A 55 17.03 13.20 -6.27
N ALA A 56 17.49 13.19 -7.53
CA ALA A 56 17.16 14.23 -8.51
C ALA A 56 15.65 14.30 -8.80
N ILE A 57 15.01 13.17 -9.08
CA ILE A 57 13.56 13.10 -9.33
C ILE A 57 12.78 13.58 -8.09
N SER A 58 13.19 13.16 -6.89
CA SER A 58 12.55 13.57 -5.64
C SER A 58 12.72 15.07 -5.38
N ALA A 59 13.91 15.63 -5.64
CA ALA A 59 14.18 17.06 -5.51
C ALA A 59 13.34 17.88 -6.49
N CYS A 60 13.22 17.44 -7.75
CA CYS A 60 12.35 18.07 -8.73
C CYS A 60 10.88 18.07 -8.27
N GLY A 61 10.39 16.95 -7.76
CA GLY A 61 9.05 16.84 -7.19
C GLY A 61 8.86 17.78 -5.98
N PHE A 62 9.84 17.84 -5.09
CA PHE A 62 9.82 18.75 -3.94
C PHE A 62 9.78 20.22 -4.37
N VAL A 63 10.64 20.64 -5.29
CA VAL A 63 10.68 22.01 -5.82
C VAL A 63 9.35 22.35 -6.48
N LEU A 64 8.81 21.47 -7.32
CA LEU A 64 7.51 21.68 -7.96
C LEU A 64 6.40 21.88 -6.92
N VAL A 65 6.33 21.04 -5.90
CA VAL A 65 5.34 21.18 -4.82
C VAL A 65 5.56 22.47 -4.04
N ALA A 66 6.81 22.84 -3.71
CA ALA A 66 7.13 24.06 -3.00
C ALA A 66 6.76 25.34 -3.78
N LEU A 67 6.82 25.30 -5.12
CA LEU A 67 6.42 26.42 -5.98
C LEU A 67 4.90 26.51 -6.17
N LEU A 68 4.18 25.38 -6.08
CA LEU A 68 2.73 25.32 -6.30
C LEU A 68 1.91 25.52 -5.02
N VAL A 69 2.44 25.14 -3.86
CA VAL A 69 1.74 25.20 -2.57
C VAL A 69 1.97 26.57 -1.93
N ASN A 70 1.02 27.47 -2.12
CA ASN A 70 1.06 28.83 -1.55
C ASN A 70 0.22 28.99 -0.28
N GLU A 71 -0.52 27.95 0.14
CA GLU A 71 -1.48 28.03 1.24
C GLU A 71 -1.26 26.92 2.28
N GLY A 72 -1.42 27.27 3.56
CA GLY A 72 -1.40 26.32 4.69
C GLY A 72 -2.73 25.60 4.86
N PRO A 73 -2.84 24.60 5.75
CA PRO A 73 -4.10 23.86 5.96
C PRO A 73 -5.23 24.81 6.40
N LEU A 74 -6.44 24.57 5.92
CA LEU A 74 -7.62 25.33 6.38
C LEU A 74 -7.94 24.92 7.83
N GLY A 75 -7.76 25.86 8.78
CA GLY A 75 -8.06 25.68 10.20
C GLY A 75 -7.19 26.57 11.10
N ASN A 76 -7.80 27.21 12.09
CA ASN A 76 -7.09 28.05 13.06
C ASN A 76 -6.19 27.15 13.93
N GLY A 77 -4.91 27.51 14.08
CA GLY A 77 -3.83 26.68 14.64
C GLY A 77 -3.98 26.14 16.08
N GLU A 78 -5.14 26.30 16.72
CA GLU A 78 -5.48 25.59 17.95
C GLU A 78 -5.99 24.19 17.61
N VAL A 79 -5.15 23.17 17.80
CA VAL A 79 -5.59 21.79 17.62
C VAL A 79 -6.11 21.25 18.95
N PRO A 80 -7.43 21.04 19.12
CA PRO A 80 -7.99 20.61 20.39
C PRO A 80 -7.37 19.29 20.84
N ARG A 81 -7.23 19.10 22.15
CA ARG A 81 -6.74 17.83 22.70
C ARG A 81 -7.77 16.75 22.40
N GLU A 82 -7.39 15.78 21.57
CA GLU A 82 -8.26 14.65 21.27
C GLU A 82 -8.50 13.80 22.54
N PRO A 83 -9.73 13.32 22.78
CA PRO A 83 -10.04 12.41 23.88
C PRO A 83 -9.31 11.07 23.73
N ALA A 84 -9.35 10.25 24.79
CA ALA A 84 -8.88 8.87 24.70
C ALA A 84 -9.69 8.09 23.68
N LEU A 85 -9.02 7.19 22.92
CA LEU A 85 -9.71 6.34 21.97
C LEU A 85 -10.56 5.31 22.73
N ARG A 86 -11.83 5.16 22.31
CA ARG A 86 -12.70 4.10 22.81
C ARG A 86 -12.41 2.84 22.00
N MET A 87 -11.70 1.88 22.59
CA MET A 87 -11.34 0.61 21.96
C MET A 87 -12.52 -0.37 22.00
N ASP A 88 -13.50 -0.16 21.12
CA ASP A 88 -14.55 -1.16 20.93
C ASP A 88 -14.06 -2.35 20.10
N ARG A 89 -14.84 -3.44 20.09
CA ARG A 89 -14.47 -4.68 19.39
C ARG A 89 -14.31 -4.49 17.89
N SER A 90 -15.04 -3.57 17.26
CA SER A 90 -14.93 -3.33 15.82
C SER A 90 -13.63 -2.60 15.49
N LEU A 91 -13.29 -1.58 16.29
CA LEU A 91 -12.07 -0.80 16.08
C LEU A 91 -10.82 -1.64 16.27
N VAL A 92 -10.81 -2.49 17.30
CA VAL A 92 -9.71 -3.43 17.54
C VAL A 92 -9.54 -4.39 16.36
N LYS A 93 -10.63 -4.90 15.77
CA LYS A 93 -10.57 -5.75 14.58
C LYS A 93 -9.96 -5.02 13.39
N VAL A 94 -10.35 -3.76 13.14
CA VAL A 94 -9.78 -2.95 12.05
C VAL A 94 -8.28 -2.73 12.26
N ILE A 95 -7.85 -2.40 13.50
CA ILE A 95 -6.43 -2.22 13.83
C ILE A 95 -5.64 -3.50 13.60
N ILE A 96 -6.13 -4.65 14.10
CA ILE A 96 -5.48 -5.94 13.92
C ILE A 96 -5.41 -6.30 12.43
N ALA A 97 -6.52 -6.20 11.71
CA ALA A 97 -6.57 -6.52 10.28
C ALA A 97 -5.60 -5.65 9.49
N TYR A 98 -5.46 -4.37 9.83
CA TYR A 98 -4.54 -3.46 9.17
C TYR A 98 -3.06 -3.80 9.42
N GLY A 99 -2.72 -4.22 10.65
CA GLY A 99 -1.38 -4.75 10.95
C GLY A 99 -1.09 -6.06 10.21
N LEU A 100 -2.06 -6.99 10.15
CA LEU A 100 -1.94 -8.23 9.39
C LEU A 100 -1.80 -7.97 7.89
N PHE A 101 -2.54 -7.01 7.35
CA PHE A 101 -2.36 -6.59 5.96
C PHE A 101 -0.92 -6.09 5.76
N GLY A 102 -0.42 -5.22 6.65
CA GLY A 102 0.97 -4.76 6.66
C GLY A 102 2.00 -5.89 6.63
N PHE A 103 1.76 -6.98 7.36
CA PHE A 103 2.58 -8.20 7.29
C PHE A 103 2.49 -8.88 5.92
N GLY A 104 1.27 -9.13 5.43
CA GLY A 104 1.07 -9.97 4.25
C GLY A 104 1.60 -9.36 2.97
N TYR A 105 1.23 -8.10 2.70
CA TYR A 105 1.59 -7.46 1.43
C TYR A 105 3.10 -7.18 1.34
N VAL A 106 3.74 -6.82 2.47
CA VAL A 106 5.14 -6.40 2.47
C VAL A 106 6.07 -7.56 2.13
N VAL A 107 5.69 -8.79 2.47
CA VAL A 107 6.49 -9.98 2.15
C VAL A 107 6.66 -10.09 0.64
N THR A 108 5.57 -9.97 -0.12
CA THR A 108 5.65 -9.95 -1.58
C THR A 108 6.43 -8.74 -2.06
N ALA A 109 6.11 -7.53 -1.59
CA ALA A 109 6.83 -6.31 -2.00
C ALA A 109 8.36 -6.40 -1.75
N THR A 110 8.78 -7.10 -0.70
CA THR A 110 10.21 -7.24 -0.34
C THR A 110 10.89 -8.33 -1.16
N PHE A 111 10.27 -9.50 -1.28
CA PHE A 111 10.90 -10.68 -1.87
C PHE A 111 10.59 -10.90 -3.34
N LEU A 112 9.69 -10.13 -3.96
CA LEU A 112 9.35 -10.29 -5.38
C LEU A 112 10.58 -10.21 -6.30
N VAL A 113 11.51 -9.30 -6.02
CA VAL A 113 12.77 -9.20 -6.76
C VAL A 113 13.64 -10.45 -6.58
N ALA A 114 13.69 -11.00 -5.36
CA ALA A 114 14.43 -12.23 -5.09
C ALA A 114 13.79 -13.45 -5.76
N ILE A 115 12.45 -13.54 -5.75
CA ILE A 115 11.67 -14.56 -6.46
C ILE A 115 11.97 -14.51 -7.96
N VAL A 116 11.93 -13.31 -8.55
CA VAL A 116 12.26 -13.11 -9.97
C VAL A 116 13.67 -13.60 -10.29
N ARG A 117 14.66 -13.23 -9.47
CA ARG A 117 16.06 -13.66 -9.66
C ARG A 117 16.25 -15.16 -9.48
N GLN A 118 15.62 -15.76 -8.48
CA GLN A 118 15.67 -17.19 -8.23
C GLN A 118 15.06 -17.97 -9.41
N GLY A 119 14.03 -17.42 -10.05
CA GLY A 119 13.44 -17.96 -11.28
C GLY A 119 14.23 -17.68 -12.57
N GLY A 120 15.44 -17.10 -12.49
CA GLY A 120 16.29 -16.78 -13.65
C GLY A 120 15.92 -15.48 -14.38
N GLY A 121 15.06 -14.65 -13.81
CA GLY A 121 14.68 -13.35 -14.37
C GLY A 121 15.81 -12.31 -14.30
N SER A 122 15.79 -11.36 -15.23
CA SER A 122 16.79 -10.29 -15.32
C SER A 122 16.42 -9.05 -14.49
N ARG A 123 17.39 -8.18 -14.23
CA ARG A 123 17.15 -6.88 -13.59
C ARG A 123 16.21 -5.96 -14.37
N ILE A 124 16.21 -6.07 -15.70
CA ILE A 124 15.25 -5.35 -16.55
C ILE A 124 13.85 -5.89 -16.30
N PHE A 125 13.71 -7.22 -16.18
CA PHE A 125 12.43 -7.84 -15.89
C PHE A 125 11.91 -7.48 -14.48
N GLU A 126 12.77 -7.39 -13.47
CA GLU A 126 12.43 -6.84 -12.15
C GLU A 126 11.81 -5.44 -12.27
N ALA A 127 12.44 -4.56 -13.06
CA ALA A 127 11.93 -3.22 -13.32
C ALA A 127 10.58 -3.25 -14.06
N MET A 128 10.39 -4.15 -15.03
CA MET A 128 9.11 -4.31 -15.72
C MET A 128 7.98 -4.75 -14.77
N VAL A 129 8.25 -5.66 -13.84
CA VAL A 129 7.29 -6.11 -12.84
C VAL A 129 6.84 -4.95 -11.94
N TRP A 130 7.78 -4.10 -11.51
CA TRP A 130 7.44 -2.90 -10.74
C TRP A 130 6.77 -1.81 -11.57
N MET A 131 7.12 -1.69 -12.85
CA MET A 131 6.43 -0.79 -13.78
C MET A 131 4.95 -1.13 -13.87
N VAL A 132 4.62 -2.40 -14.13
CA VAL A 132 3.20 -2.81 -14.21
C VAL A 132 2.48 -2.65 -12.87
N ALA A 133 3.18 -2.88 -11.75
CA ALA A 133 2.63 -2.61 -10.42
C ALA A 133 2.31 -1.12 -10.21
N GLY A 134 3.22 -0.23 -10.61
CA GLY A 134 3.01 1.22 -10.51
C GLY A 134 1.85 1.70 -11.39
N LEU A 135 1.79 1.21 -12.64
CA LEU A 135 0.70 1.53 -13.58
C LEU A 135 -0.66 1.02 -13.09
N ALA A 136 -0.71 -0.18 -12.50
CA ALA A 136 -1.92 -0.71 -11.87
C ALA A 136 -2.30 0.07 -10.59
N GLY A 137 -1.30 0.52 -9.84
CA GLY A 137 -1.47 1.31 -8.62
C GLY A 137 -1.97 2.72 -8.85
N PHE A 138 -1.60 3.37 -9.96
CA PHE A 138 -1.99 4.75 -10.25
C PHE A 138 -3.51 5.00 -10.20
N PRO A 139 -4.37 4.21 -10.87
CA PRO A 139 -5.83 4.38 -10.79
C PRO A 139 -6.48 3.56 -9.68
N SER A 140 -5.72 2.77 -8.91
CA SER A 140 -6.25 1.76 -7.98
C SER A 140 -7.27 2.33 -6.99
N VAL A 141 -6.91 3.39 -6.26
CA VAL A 141 -7.77 3.97 -5.22
C VAL A 141 -9.08 4.50 -5.82
N TRP A 142 -9.02 5.14 -6.97
CA TRP A 142 -10.21 5.64 -7.66
C TRP A 142 -11.12 4.49 -8.10
N PHE A 143 -10.54 3.43 -8.68
CA PHE A 143 -11.28 2.25 -9.11
C PHE A 143 -11.95 1.57 -7.92
N TRP A 144 -11.21 1.36 -6.83
CA TRP A 144 -11.73 0.75 -5.61
C TRP A 144 -12.76 1.60 -4.91
N GLN A 145 -12.66 2.94 -4.93
CA GLN A 145 -13.69 3.82 -4.38
C GLN A 145 -15.04 3.60 -5.05
N LYS A 146 -15.07 3.34 -6.37
CA LYS A 146 -16.32 2.99 -7.07
C LYS A 146 -16.88 1.64 -6.62
N ILE A 147 -16.02 0.67 -6.33
CA ILE A 147 -16.43 -0.62 -5.77
C ILE A 147 -16.99 -0.41 -4.36
N ALA A 148 -16.28 0.30 -3.50
CA ALA A 148 -16.68 0.60 -2.13
C ALA A 148 -18.00 1.37 -2.06
N ALA A 149 -18.29 2.26 -3.01
CA ALA A 149 -19.57 2.95 -3.11
C ALA A 149 -20.76 1.99 -3.35
N ARG A 150 -20.52 0.83 -3.96
CA ARG A 150 -21.55 -0.18 -4.26
C ARG A 150 -21.63 -1.29 -3.21
N THR A 151 -20.49 -1.72 -2.67
CA THR A 151 -20.41 -2.88 -1.77
C THR A 151 -20.20 -2.52 -0.30
N GLY A 152 -19.82 -1.26 -0.01
CA GLY A 152 -19.40 -0.81 1.30
C GLY A 152 -17.89 -0.92 1.51
N LEU A 153 -17.37 -0.08 2.42
CA LEU A 153 -15.92 0.06 2.66
C LEU A 153 -15.24 -1.24 3.13
N TYR A 154 -15.82 -1.91 4.12
CA TYR A 154 -15.27 -3.15 4.70
C TYR A 154 -15.28 -4.30 3.69
N ALA A 155 -16.33 -4.36 2.86
CA ALA A 155 -16.47 -5.36 1.80
C ALA A 155 -15.42 -5.16 0.70
N ALA A 156 -15.25 -3.91 0.25
CA ALA A 156 -14.25 -3.58 -0.75
C ALA A 156 -12.81 -3.82 -0.25
N TYR A 157 -12.52 -3.50 1.03
CA TYR A 157 -11.24 -3.85 1.66
C TYR A 157 -11.00 -5.36 1.62
N ALA A 158 -11.96 -6.16 2.08
CA ALA A 158 -11.81 -7.62 2.14
C ALA A 158 -11.62 -8.22 0.74
N LEU A 159 -12.41 -7.76 -0.25
CA LEU A 159 -12.28 -8.19 -1.63
C LEU A 159 -10.89 -7.85 -2.20
N ALA A 160 -10.37 -6.65 -1.93
CA ALA A 160 -9.05 -6.26 -2.35
C ALA A 160 -7.96 -7.16 -1.73
N CYS A 161 -8.06 -7.50 -0.44
CA CYS A 161 -7.15 -8.47 0.18
C CYS A 161 -7.22 -9.84 -0.51
N PHE A 162 -8.40 -10.34 -0.87
CA PHE A 162 -8.51 -11.64 -1.56
C PHE A 162 -7.97 -11.60 -2.99
N ILE A 163 -8.08 -10.47 -3.69
CA ILE A 163 -7.43 -10.29 -5.00
C ILE A 163 -5.91 -10.26 -4.84
N GLU A 164 -5.41 -9.61 -3.80
CA GLU A 164 -3.98 -9.56 -3.50
C GLU A 164 -3.43 -10.94 -3.14
N VAL A 165 -4.18 -11.76 -2.40
CA VAL A 165 -3.87 -13.18 -2.13
C VAL A 165 -3.59 -13.94 -3.43
N ALA A 166 -4.40 -13.71 -4.47
CA ALA A 166 -4.16 -14.32 -5.78
C ALA A 166 -2.84 -13.84 -6.40
N GLY A 167 -2.51 -12.56 -6.25
CA GLY A 167 -1.23 -12.00 -6.70
C GLY A 167 -0.02 -12.58 -5.97
N VAL A 168 -0.08 -12.62 -4.63
CA VAL A 168 0.97 -13.22 -3.78
C VAL A 168 1.17 -14.69 -4.14
N THR A 169 0.08 -15.44 -4.27
CA THR A 169 0.15 -16.87 -4.61
C THR A 169 0.70 -17.07 -6.02
N ALA A 170 0.26 -16.27 -6.99
CA ALA A 170 0.74 -16.31 -8.37
C ALA A 170 2.25 -16.09 -8.48
N SER A 171 2.84 -15.26 -7.61
CA SER A 171 4.29 -14.98 -7.64
C SER A 171 5.18 -16.22 -7.46
N VAL A 172 4.68 -17.25 -6.77
CA VAL A 172 5.44 -18.47 -6.44
C VAL A 172 4.83 -19.74 -7.04
N ALA A 173 3.53 -19.74 -7.34
CA ALA A 173 2.84 -20.91 -7.88
C ALA A 173 2.82 -20.93 -9.42
N ILE A 174 2.98 -19.76 -10.07
CA ILE A 174 3.00 -19.65 -11.53
C ILE A 174 4.44 -19.43 -11.99
N GLY A 175 4.97 -20.39 -12.75
CA GLY A 175 6.33 -20.32 -13.28
C GLY A 175 6.50 -19.30 -14.41
N GLY A 176 7.77 -19.05 -14.76
CA GLY A 176 8.15 -18.16 -15.85
C GLY A 176 7.86 -16.68 -15.55
N ALA A 177 7.71 -15.88 -16.61
CA ALA A 177 7.47 -14.44 -16.49
C ALA A 177 6.04 -14.10 -16.01
N THR A 178 5.09 -15.01 -16.18
CA THR A 178 3.67 -14.76 -15.92
C THR A 178 3.39 -14.56 -14.42
N GLY A 179 4.00 -15.37 -13.54
CA GLY A 179 3.78 -15.28 -12.09
C GLY A 179 4.15 -13.91 -11.51
N PRO A 180 5.39 -13.43 -11.69
CA PRO A 180 5.79 -12.12 -11.21
C PRO A 180 5.00 -10.95 -11.82
N LEU A 181 4.64 -11.02 -13.11
CA LEU A 181 3.83 -9.96 -13.74
C LEU A 181 2.41 -9.91 -13.16
N LEU A 182 1.77 -11.06 -12.98
CA LEU A 182 0.46 -11.14 -12.32
C LEU A 182 0.55 -10.63 -10.88
N ALA A 183 1.59 -11.02 -10.16
CA ALA A 183 1.85 -10.53 -8.81
C ALA A 183 1.99 -9.01 -8.79
N GLY A 184 2.78 -8.43 -9.71
CA GLY A 184 2.94 -6.98 -9.83
C GLY A 184 1.62 -6.26 -10.09
N VAL A 185 0.83 -6.71 -11.07
CA VAL A 185 -0.47 -6.11 -11.40
C VAL A 185 -1.45 -6.21 -10.22
N LEU A 186 -1.58 -7.39 -9.61
CA LEU A 186 -2.55 -7.62 -8.54
C LEU A 186 -2.15 -6.91 -7.25
N LEU A 187 -0.86 -6.96 -6.87
CA LEU A 187 -0.32 -6.17 -5.76
C LEU A 187 -0.57 -4.68 -5.99
N GLY A 188 -0.08 -4.16 -7.13
CA GLY A 188 -0.21 -2.74 -7.49
C GLY A 188 -1.67 -2.27 -7.49
N GLY A 189 -2.57 -3.07 -8.06
CA GLY A 189 -3.99 -2.77 -8.14
C GLY A 189 -4.73 -2.80 -6.79
N THR A 190 -4.15 -3.33 -5.71
CA THR A 190 -4.85 -3.48 -4.42
C THR A 190 -4.18 -2.75 -3.27
N PHE A 191 -2.86 -2.82 -3.10
CA PHE A 191 -2.22 -2.47 -1.83
C PHE A 191 -2.48 -1.02 -1.41
N ILE A 192 -2.39 -0.07 -2.35
CA ILE A 192 -2.63 1.36 -2.08
C ILE A 192 -4.08 1.59 -1.64
N ALA A 193 -5.03 0.92 -2.30
CA ALA A 193 -6.45 1.02 -1.97
C ALA A 193 -6.77 0.41 -0.60
N ILE A 194 -6.18 -0.75 -0.28
CA ILE A 194 -6.33 -1.39 1.04
C ILE A 194 -5.77 -0.48 2.14
N THR A 195 -4.58 0.10 1.95
CA THR A 195 -4.00 1.09 2.87
C THR A 195 -4.95 2.26 3.10
N ALA A 196 -5.49 2.85 2.02
CA ALA A 196 -6.43 3.97 2.12
C ALA A 196 -7.73 3.59 2.84
N PHE A 197 -8.30 2.43 2.53
CA PHE A 197 -9.55 1.96 3.11
C PHE A 197 -9.43 1.56 4.57
N GLY A 198 -8.33 0.92 4.97
CA GLY A 198 -8.10 0.59 6.37
C GLY A 198 -8.04 1.84 7.23
N LEU A 199 -7.30 2.86 6.78
CA LEU A 199 -7.24 4.14 7.46
C LEU A 199 -8.61 4.85 7.48
N GLN A 200 -9.34 4.82 6.36
CA GLN A 200 -10.69 5.39 6.28
C GLN A 200 -11.65 4.71 7.25
N ALA A 201 -11.63 3.38 7.34
CA ALA A 201 -12.49 2.60 8.24
C ALA A 201 -12.22 2.94 9.70
N ALA A 202 -10.95 3.00 10.10
CA ALA A 202 -10.57 3.35 11.47
C ALA A 202 -10.96 4.80 11.82
N ARG A 203 -10.81 5.74 10.88
CA ARG A 203 -11.23 7.14 11.06
C ARG A 203 -12.75 7.28 11.20
N GLN A 204 -13.54 6.50 10.47
CA GLN A 204 -15.01 6.49 10.60
C GLN A 204 -15.47 6.02 11.99
N GLN A 205 -14.72 5.11 12.62
CA GLN A 205 -15.04 4.59 13.94
C GLN A 205 -14.52 5.45 15.10
N ALA A 206 -13.50 6.28 14.87
CA ALA A 206 -12.93 7.20 15.87
C ALA A 206 -12.99 8.68 15.42
N PRO A 207 -14.18 9.24 15.09
CA PRO A 207 -14.30 10.58 14.53
C PRO A 207 -13.87 11.68 15.50
N SER A 208 -13.93 11.44 16.82
CA SER A 208 -13.51 12.40 17.85
C SER A 208 -12.00 12.43 18.09
N ALA A 209 -11.25 11.44 17.61
CA ALA A 209 -9.80 11.32 17.83
C ALA A 209 -9.04 10.86 16.57
N PRO A 210 -9.17 11.59 15.44
CA PRO A 210 -8.64 11.18 14.13
C PRO A 210 -7.11 11.10 14.08
N ARG A 211 -6.36 11.95 14.80
CA ARG A 211 -4.88 11.88 14.82
C ARG A 211 -4.40 10.70 15.64
N ARG A 212 -5.02 10.44 16.80
CA ARG A 212 -4.66 9.29 17.64
C ARG A 212 -4.90 7.97 16.90
N ILE A 213 -6.04 7.81 16.23
CA ILE A 213 -6.30 6.58 15.48
C ILE A 213 -5.37 6.46 14.27
N PHE A 214 -5.07 7.56 13.57
CA PHE A 214 -4.08 7.55 12.48
C PHE A 214 -2.71 7.06 12.97
N ALA A 215 -2.24 7.57 14.12
CA ALA A 215 -0.98 7.15 14.72
C ALA A 215 -0.97 5.66 15.10
N LEU A 216 -2.05 5.18 15.71
CA LEU A 216 -2.18 3.77 16.10
C LEU A 216 -2.23 2.84 14.87
N MET A 217 -2.97 3.21 13.84
CA MET A 217 -3.02 2.48 12.57
C MET A 217 -1.65 2.45 11.89
N THR A 218 -0.93 3.56 11.90
CA THR A 218 0.45 3.65 11.37
C THR A 218 1.39 2.73 12.14
N ALA A 219 1.31 2.71 13.47
CA ALA A 219 2.11 1.82 14.31
C ALA A 219 1.77 0.34 14.07
N ALA A 220 0.48 -0.01 13.97
CA ALA A 220 0.04 -1.37 13.68
C ALA A 220 0.52 -1.86 12.31
N PHE A 221 0.40 -1.01 11.28
CA PHE A 221 0.89 -1.30 9.94
C PHE A 221 2.41 -1.48 9.91
N GLY A 222 3.15 -0.57 10.54
CA GLY A 222 4.61 -0.64 10.64
C GLY A 222 5.08 -1.89 11.40
N LEU A 223 4.38 -2.29 12.46
CA LEU A 223 4.67 -3.53 13.18
C LEU A 223 4.54 -4.75 12.27
N GLY A 224 3.45 -4.82 11.49
CA GLY A 224 3.28 -5.84 10.46
C GLY A 224 4.43 -5.83 9.45
N GLN A 225 4.83 -4.64 9.00
CA GLN A 225 5.91 -4.47 8.03
C GLN A 225 7.30 -4.87 8.54
N ILE A 226 7.51 -4.87 9.86
CA ILE A 226 8.75 -5.34 10.48
C ILE A 226 8.71 -6.86 10.64
N ILE A 227 7.61 -7.39 11.17
CA ILE A 227 7.49 -8.83 11.47
C ILE A 227 7.43 -9.65 10.16
N GLY A 228 6.74 -9.15 9.13
CA GLY A 228 6.55 -9.83 7.84
C GLY A 228 7.86 -10.29 7.20
N PRO A 229 8.79 -9.38 6.85
CA PRO A 229 10.04 -9.73 6.20
C PRO A 229 10.95 -10.60 7.07
N VAL A 230 10.94 -10.40 8.40
CA VAL A 230 11.69 -11.24 9.34
C VAL A 230 11.19 -12.68 9.29
N ALA A 231 9.87 -12.90 9.46
CA ALA A 231 9.28 -14.22 9.40
C ALA A 231 9.48 -14.88 8.03
N ALA A 232 9.23 -14.14 6.95
CA ALA A 232 9.42 -14.62 5.59
C ALA A 232 10.89 -14.97 5.28
N GLY A 233 11.85 -14.19 5.79
CA GLY A 233 13.28 -14.48 5.66
C GLY A 233 13.68 -15.80 6.32
N PHE A 234 13.21 -16.06 7.54
CA PHE A 234 13.42 -17.35 8.20
C PHE A 234 12.79 -18.51 7.44
N LEU A 235 11.53 -18.35 7.00
CA LEU A 235 10.85 -19.37 6.22
C LEU A 235 11.58 -19.68 4.92
N ALA A 236 12.06 -18.65 4.21
CA ALA A 236 12.80 -18.83 2.97
C ALA A 236 14.18 -19.47 3.18
N GLN A 237 14.85 -19.13 4.27
CA GLN A 237 16.11 -19.79 4.65
C GLN A 237 15.90 -21.28 4.96
N MET A 238 14.78 -21.62 5.61
CA MET A 238 14.45 -23.00 5.98
C MET A 238 14.01 -23.84 4.77
N SER A 239 13.19 -23.30 3.86
CA SER A 239 12.68 -24.04 2.70
C SER A 239 13.63 -24.02 1.50
N GLY A 240 14.56 -23.05 1.42
CA GLY A 240 15.44 -22.84 0.27
C GLY A 240 14.78 -22.09 -0.89
N ASP A 241 13.53 -21.66 -0.74
CA ASP A 241 12.75 -20.93 -1.72
C ASP A 241 11.79 -19.93 -1.06
N PHE A 242 11.00 -19.20 -1.84
CA PHE A 242 10.02 -18.25 -1.29
C PHE A 242 8.59 -18.78 -1.24
N PHE A 243 8.36 -20.07 -1.55
CA PHE A 243 7.02 -20.62 -1.64
C PHE A 243 6.32 -20.57 -0.28
N LEU A 244 6.96 -21.14 0.75
CA LEU A 244 6.39 -21.18 2.11
C LEU A 244 6.20 -19.78 2.70
N ALA A 245 7.15 -18.88 2.47
CA ALA A 245 7.07 -17.49 2.90
C ALA A 245 5.88 -16.77 2.25
N SER A 246 5.69 -16.92 0.94
CA SER A 246 4.62 -16.25 0.19
C SER A 246 3.24 -16.83 0.51
N ILE A 247 3.12 -18.14 0.68
CA ILE A 247 1.84 -18.75 1.09
C ILE A 247 1.47 -18.35 2.52
N THR A 248 2.44 -18.26 3.44
CA THR A 248 2.19 -17.72 4.78
C THR A 248 1.66 -16.29 4.72
N ALA A 249 2.29 -15.44 3.90
CA ALA A 249 1.82 -14.07 3.68
C ALA A 249 0.39 -14.01 3.10
N ALA A 250 0.09 -14.87 2.12
CA ALA A 250 -1.24 -15.01 1.53
C ALA A 250 -2.29 -15.43 2.58
N ILE A 251 -1.98 -16.39 3.46
CA ILE A 251 -2.88 -16.79 4.55
C ILE A 251 -3.14 -15.61 5.50
N VAL A 252 -2.11 -14.84 5.84
CA VAL A 252 -2.26 -13.66 6.70
C VAL A 252 -3.15 -12.58 6.03
N LEU A 253 -3.04 -12.40 4.71
CA LEU A 253 -3.94 -11.52 3.94
C LEU A 253 -5.40 -12.01 3.96
N VAL A 254 -5.64 -13.32 3.85
CA VAL A 254 -6.98 -13.90 3.99
C VAL A 254 -7.56 -13.58 5.37
N VAL A 255 -6.75 -13.76 6.43
CA VAL A 255 -7.17 -13.44 7.81
C VAL A 255 -7.45 -11.96 7.97
N SER A 256 -6.62 -11.06 7.39
CA SER A 256 -6.89 -9.62 7.37
C SER A 256 -8.24 -9.30 6.73
N GLY A 257 -8.50 -9.81 5.53
CA GLY A 257 -9.76 -9.59 4.82
C GLY A 257 -10.97 -10.11 5.61
N ALA A 258 -10.87 -11.32 6.18
CA ALA A 258 -11.94 -11.92 6.98
C ALA A 258 -12.21 -11.13 8.28
N ILE A 259 -11.19 -10.66 8.98
CA ILE A 259 -11.35 -9.86 10.19
C ILE A 259 -12.01 -8.53 9.85
N THR A 260 -11.57 -7.85 8.80
CA THR A 260 -12.18 -6.58 8.34
C THR A 260 -13.64 -6.78 7.96
N TRP A 261 -13.98 -7.84 7.21
CA TRP A 261 -15.36 -8.17 6.89
C TRP A 261 -16.22 -8.34 8.15
N SER A 262 -15.69 -9.02 9.17
CA SER A 262 -16.39 -9.23 10.45
C SER A 262 -16.46 -7.99 11.34
N ALA A 263 -15.72 -6.93 11.01
CA ALA A 263 -15.74 -5.65 11.72
C ALA A 263 -16.84 -4.72 11.19
N ALA A 264 -17.41 -5.02 10.01
CA ALA A 264 -18.49 -4.22 9.43
C ALA A 264 -19.61 -4.00 10.47
N PRO A 265 -20.03 -2.74 10.71
CA PRO A 265 -21.22 -2.47 11.49
C PRO A 265 -22.36 -3.26 10.87
N LYS A 266 -23.00 -4.15 11.64
CA LYS A 266 -24.20 -4.83 11.15
C LYS A 266 -25.24 -3.73 10.93
N SER A 267 -25.76 -3.62 9.71
CA SER A 267 -26.90 -2.76 9.41
C SER A 267 -28.03 -3.06 10.41
N PRO A 268 -28.75 -2.05 10.91
CA PRO A 268 -29.89 -2.26 11.79
C PRO A 268 -30.98 -3.11 11.13
#